data_AF-A0A2N1HW29-F1
#
_entry.id   AF-A0A2N1HW29-F1
#
_cell.length_a   1.000
_cell.length_b   1.000
_cell.length_c   1.000
_cell.angle_alpha   90.00
_cell.angle_beta   90.00
_cell.angle_gamma   90.00
#
_symmetry.space_group_name_H-M   'P 1'
#
loop_
_entity.id
_entity.type
_entity.pdbx_description
1 polymer ?
#
loop_
_entity_poly.entity_id
_entity_poly.type
_entity_poly.pdbx_seq_one_letter_code
_entity_poly.pdbx_strand_id
1 'polypeptide(L)' 'MRLFRTFISIVLILFGVIFSILPGSILFVLGGLMLLSIDFPPAKRFLSKVQRAMSRNAKKLDLFVLNRKYK' A
#
# COMPACT_ATOMS: atom_id res chain seq x y z
N MET A 1 -1.94 3.34 24.12
CA MET A 1 -2.04 3.82 22.72
C MET A 1 -1.29 2.94 21.72
N ARG A 2 0.00 2.63 21.92
CA ARG A 2 0.80 1.84 20.94
C ARG A 2 0.24 0.43 20.67
N LEU A 3 -0.08 -0.34 21.72
CA LEU A 3 -0.65 -1.69 21.59
C LEU A 3 -1.95 -1.73 20.77
N PHE A 4 -2.86 -0.79 21.03
CA PHE A 4 -4.13 -0.67 20.29
C PHE A 4 -3.89 -0.35 18.81
N ARG A 5 -2.97 0.57 18.50
CA ARG A 5 -2.59 0.88 17.12
C ARG A 5 -1.95 -0.31 16.42
N THR A 6 -1.07 -1.05 17.09
CA THR A 6 -0.47 -2.27 16.54
C THR A 6 -1.54 -3.32 16.24
N PHE A 7 -2.48 -3.55 17.16
CA PHE A 7 -3.58 -4.49 16.95
C PHE A 7 -4.44 -4.13 15.74
N ILE A 8 -4.88 -2.86 15.65
CA ILE A 8 -5.63 -2.37 14.49
C ILE A 8 -4.83 -2.53 13.21
N SER A 9 -3.53 -2.21 13.22
CA SER A 9 -2.66 -2.31 12.05
C SER A 9 -2.60 -3.75 11.52
N ILE A 10 -2.45 -4.72 12.43
CA ILE A 10 -2.42 -6.15 12.08
C ILE A 10 -3.76 -6.59 11.50
N VAL A 11 -4.88 -6.25 12.14
CA VAL A 11 -6.22 -6.57 11.67
C VAL A 11 -6.44 -5.97 10.27
N LEU A 12 -6.09 -4.70 10.06
CA LEU A 12 -6.25 -4.02 8.77
C LEU A 12 -5.40 -4.67 7.66
N ILE A 13 -4.18 -5.09 7.97
CA ILE A 13 -3.30 -5.79 7.02
C ILE A 13 -3.90 -7.16 6.66
N LEU A 14 -4.37 -7.94 7.64
CA LEU A 14 -4.95 -9.26 7.39
C LEU A 14 -6.21 -9.16 6.51
N PHE A 15 -7.14 -8.30 6.87
CA PHE A 15 -8.30 -8.02 6.01
C PHE A 15 -7.84 -7.51 4.65
N GLY A 16 -6.88 -6.59 4.61
CA GLY A 16 -6.39 -6.05 3.36
C GLY A 16 -5.77 -7.07 2.42
N VAL A 17 -5.09 -8.10 2.92
CA VAL A 17 -4.57 -9.18 2.07
C VAL A 17 -5.73 -9.95 1.43
N ILE A 18 -6.76 -10.28 2.20
CA ILE A 18 -7.98 -10.93 1.69
C ILE A 18 -8.67 -10.05 0.65
N PHE A 19 -8.86 -8.76 0.96
CA PHE A 19 -9.47 -7.79 0.07
C PHE A 19 -8.60 -7.42 -1.16
N SER A 20 -7.29 -7.67 -1.11
CA SER A 20 -6.43 -7.48 -2.28
C SER A 20 -6.61 -8.59 -3.31
N ILE A 21 -7.00 -9.80 -2.88
CA ILE A 21 -7.18 -10.95 -3.77
C ILE A 21 -8.59 -10.96 -4.35
N LEU A 22 -9.63 -10.76 -3.53
CA LEU A 22 -11.01 -10.91 -3.98
C LEU A 22 -11.49 -9.70 -4.83
N PRO A 23 -11.60 -8.47 -4.28
CA PRO A 23 -11.97 -7.28 -5.05
C PRO A 23 -10.80 -6.49 -5.63
N GLY A 24 -9.54 -6.85 -5.36
CA GLY A 24 -8.37 -6.14 -5.89
C GLY A 24 -7.98 -4.88 -5.12
N SER A 25 -8.51 -4.65 -3.91
CA SER A 25 -8.25 -3.41 -3.16
C SER A 25 -7.09 -3.55 -2.18
N ILE A 26 -5.98 -2.90 -2.50
CA ILE A 26 -4.78 -2.85 -1.64
C ILE A 26 -4.86 -1.79 -0.53
N LEU A 27 -5.92 -0.98 -0.50
CA LEU A 27 -6.03 0.19 0.37
C LEU A 27 -5.98 -0.18 1.87
N PHE A 28 -6.59 -1.30 2.24
CA PHE A 28 -6.55 -1.80 3.63
C PHE A 28 -5.14 -2.24 4.05
N VAL A 29 -4.38 -2.86 3.15
CA VAL A 29 -2.96 -3.20 3.41
C VAL A 29 -2.14 -1.93 3.60
N LEU A 30 -2.31 -0.95 2.71
CA LEU A 30 -1.59 0.32 2.80
C LEU A 30 -1.97 1.10 4.07
N GLY A 31 -3.25 1.14 4.44
CA GLY A 31 -3.71 1.79 5.66
C GLY A 31 -3.13 1.15 6.93
N GLY A 32 -3.10 -0.19 6.99
CA GLY A 32 -2.56 -0.91 8.14
C GLY A 32 -1.06 -0.73 8.25
N LEU A 33 -0.36 -0.75 7.11
CA LEU A 33 1.07 -0.49 7.07
C LEU A 33 1.41 0.97 7.42
N MET A 34 0.54 1.92 7.04
CA MET A 34 0.66 3.33 7.43
C MET A 34 0.52 3.49 8.94
N LEU A 35 -0.47 2.86 9.56
CA LEU A 35 -0.61 2.88 11.02
C LEU A 35 0.59 2.23 11.73
N LEU A 36 1.08 1.09 11.21
CA LEU A 36 2.25 0.41 11.75
C LEU A 36 3.53 1.25 11.61
N SER A 37 3.64 2.05 10.55
CA SER A 37 4.79 2.91 10.30
C SER A 37 5.02 4.00 11.35
N ILE A 38 3.98 4.35 12.12
CA ILE A 38 4.05 5.39 13.15
C ILE A 38 4.90 4.92 14.34
N ASP A 39 4.77 3.64 14.72
CA ASP A 39 5.50 3.07 15.86
C ASP A 39 6.79 2.36 15.45
N PHE A 40 6.86 1.83 14.22
CA PHE A 40 7.94 0.96 13.79
C PHE A 40 8.71 1.56 12.59
N PRO A 41 9.95 2.07 12.79
CA PRO A 41 10.79 2.57 11.70
C PRO A 41 11.00 1.58 10.53
N PRO A 42 11.10 0.26 10.75
CA PRO A 42 11.14 -0.72 9.65
C PRO A 42 9.87 -0.70 8.79
N ALA A 43 8.69 -0.58 9.41
CA ALA A 43 7.42 -0.50 8.69
C ALA A 43 7.33 0.77 7.85
N LYS A 44 7.86 1.90 8.35
CA LYS A 44 8.00 3.14 7.58
C LYS A 44 8.87 2.96 6.33
N ARG A 45 10.03 2.32 6.48
CA ARG A 45 10.92 2.03 5.34
C ARG A 45 10.23 1.13 4.32
N PHE A 46 9.51 0.11 4.78
CA PHE A 46 8.76 -0.80 3.90
C PHE A 46 7.63 -0.06 3.16
N LEU A 47 6.83 0.75 3.86
CA LEU A 47 5.77 1.57 3.27
C LEU A 47 6.32 2.49 2.18
N SER A 48 7.44 3.18 2.45
CA SER A 48 8.07 4.05 1.44
C SER A 48 8.54 3.28 0.21
N LYS A 49 9.05 2.04 0.36
CA LYS A 49 9.43 1.19 -0.78
C LYS A 49 8.20 0.83 -1.63
N VAL A 50 7.12 0.40 -0.97
CA VAL A 50 5.85 0.05 -1.65
C VAL A 50 5.27 1.25 -2.38
N GLN A 51 5.18 2.41 -1.72
CA GLN A 51 4.66 3.64 -2.33
C GLN A 51 5.49 4.08 -3.54
N ARG A 52 6.84 4.06 -3.44
CA ARG A 52 7.72 4.39 -4.57
C ARG A 52 7.54 3.44 -5.75
N ALA A 53 7.44 2.14 -5.49
CA ALA A 53 7.20 1.15 -6.54
C ALA A 53 5.84 1.41 -7.22
N MET A 54 4.80 1.67 -6.43
CA MET A 54 3.46 1.98 -6.93
C MET A 54 3.44 3.25 -7.79
N SER A 55 4.04 4.35 -7.34
CA SER A 55 4.15 5.59 -8.13
C SER A 55 4.91 5.38 -9.43
N ARG A 56 6.00 4.59 -9.41
CA ARG A 56 6.78 4.30 -10.62
C ARG A 56 5.96 3.47 -11.62
N ASN A 57 5.21 2.48 -11.15
CA ASN A 57 4.37 1.66 -12.02
C ASN A 57 3.18 2.45 -12.57
N ALA A 58 2.54 3.31 -11.77
CA ALA A 58 1.49 4.21 -12.24
C ALA A 58 2.01 5.12 -13.38
N LYS A 59 3.15 5.79 -13.18
CA LYS A 59 3.77 6.63 -14.23
C LYS A 59 4.08 5.84 -15.51
N LYS A 60 4.56 4.60 -15.38
CA LYS A 60 4.80 3.72 -16.54
C LYS A 60 3.51 3.38 -17.28
N LEU A 61 2.44 3.07 -16.54
CA LEU A 61 1.12 2.79 -17.11
C LEU A 61 0.56 4.03 -17.81
N ASP A 62 0.67 5.20 -17.18
CA ASP A 62 0.22 6.48 -17.77
C ASP A 62 0.94 6.74 -19.09
N LEU A 63 2.27 6.60 -19.12
CA LEU A 63 3.07 6.77 -20.34
C LEU A 63 2.74 5.72 -21.40
N PHE A 64 2.49 4.46 -21.00
CA PHE A 64 2.08 3.40 -21.93
C PHE A 64 0.73 3.74 -22.59
N VAL A 65 -0.25 4.18 -21.81
CA VAL A 65 -1.57 4.59 -22.32
C VAL A 65 -1.44 5.83 -23.20
N LEU A 66 -0.61 6.81 -22.81
CA LEU A 66 -0.35 8.03 -23.58
C LEU A 66 0.26 7.70 -24.95
N ASN A 67 1.33 6.91 -24.98
CA ASN A 67 1.99 6.50 -26.21
C ASN A 67 1.11 5.65 -27.11
N ARG A 68 0.16 4.89 -26.53
CA ARG A 68 -0.85 4.15 -27.31
C ARG A 68 -1.89 5.08 -27.96
N LYS A 69 -2.24 6.20 -27.31
CA LYS A 69 -3.22 7.16 -27.82
C LYS A 69 -2.67 8.05 -28.94
N TYR A 70 -1.38 8.38 -28.89
CA TYR A 70 -0.70 9.22 -29.89
C TYR A 70 0.06 8.43 -30.97
N LYS A 71 -0.14 7.10 -31.02
CA LYS A 71 0.22 6.24 -32.15
C LYS A 71 -1.00 6.05 -33.04
#